data_AF-A0A967AK60-F1
#
_entry.id   AF-A0A967AK60-F1
#
_cell.length_a   1.000
_cell.length_b   1.000
_cell.length_c   1.000
_cell.angle_alpha   90.00
_cell.angle_beta   90.00
_cell.angle_gamma   90.00
#
_symmetry.space_group_name_H-M   'P 1'
#
loop_
_entity.id
_entity.type
_entity.pdbx_description
1 polymer ?
#
loop_
_entity_poly.entity_id
_entity_poly.type
_entity_poly.pdbx_seq_one_letter_code
_entity_poly.pdbx_strand_id
1 'polypeptide(L)' 'MKNTAMFLVVLTTLVLITVTIMAVMNLPFNWVFYLSILGQGLVLLMVYKVLTDDYKTQKTFDDWYEDAPNQAEIN' A
#
# COMPACT_ATOMS: atom_id res chain seq x y z
N MET A 1 -11.61 -4.06 0.87
CA MET A 1 -10.71 -2.87 0.89
C MET A 1 -11.32 -1.62 0.22
N LYS A 2 -12.52 -1.15 0.57
CA LYS A 2 -13.16 -0.15 -0.31
C LYS A 2 -12.67 1.30 -0.15
N ASN A 3 -11.81 1.64 0.82
CA ASN A 3 -11.07 2.92 0.77
C ASN A 3 -9.93 3.02 1.80
N THR A 4 -10.09 2.47 3.00
CA THR A 4 -9.17 2.77 4.11
C THR A 4 -7.75 2.23 3.90
N ALA A 5 -7.60 1.00 3.43
CA ALA A 5 -6.27 0.45 3.17
C ALA A 5 -5.57 1.14 1.99
N MET A 6 -6.30 1.42 0.91
CA MET A 6 -5.78 2.16 -0.24
C MET A 6 -5.37 3.60 0.13
N PHE A 7 -6.14 4.26 0.99
CA PHE A 7 -5.78 5.55 1.57
C PHE A 7 -4.47 5.48 2.35
N LEU A 8 -4.26 4.44 3.16
CA LEU A 8 -3.01 4.25 3.91
C LEU A 8 -1.81 4.01 2.99
N VAL A 9 -1.99 3.32 1.85
CA VAL A 9 -0.95 3.17 0.82
C VAL A 9 -0.57 4.54 0.24
N VAL A 10 -1.55 5.34 -0.16
CA VAL A 10 -1.28 6.69 -0.71
C VAL A 10 -0.59 7.55 0.35
N LEU A 11 -1.08 7.54 1.58
CA LEU A 11 -0.51 8.30 2.69
C LEU A 11 0.94 7.91 2.98
N THR A 12 1.24 6.62 3.11
CA THR A 12 2.61 6.12 3.35
C THR A 12 3.54 6.47 2.19
N THR A 13 3.05 6.40 0.95
CA THR A 13 3.81 6.80 -0.24
C THR A 13 4.14 8.29 -0.23
N LEU A 14 3.18 9.16 0.12
CA LEU A 14 3.43 10.60 0.26
C LEU A 14 4.44 10.91 1.36
N VAL A 15 4.38 10.20 2.49
CA VAL A 15 5.36 10.33 3.57
C VAL A 15 6.76 9.92 3.08
N LEU A 16 6.89 8.82 2.35
CA LEU A 16 8.16 8.37 1.77
C LEU A 16 8.74 9.40 0.79
N ILE A 17 7.90 9.95 -0.10
CA ILE A 17 8.32 11.02 -1.03
C ILE A 17 8.81 12.24 -0.23
N THR A 18 8.09 12.63 0.82
CA THR A 18 8.47 13.76 1.67
C THR A 18 9.83 13.52 2.33
N VAL A 19 10.04 12.34 2.94
CA VAL A 19 11.34 11.96 3.54
C VAL A 19 12.46 12.02 2.49
N THR A 20 12.20 11.54 1.28
CA THR A 20 13.17 11.56 0.18
C THR A 20 13.55 12.99 -0.21
N ILE A 21 12.56 13.88 -0.36
CA ILE A 21 12.80 15.30 -0.65
C ILE A 21 13.60 15.95 0.48
N MET A 22 13.22 15.72 1.74
CA MET A 22 13.92 16.30 2.90
C MET A 22 15.38 15.85 2.96
N ALA A 23 15.64 14.56 2.68
CA ALA A 23 16.99 14.00 2.65
C ALA A 23 17.84 14.60 1.52
N VAL A 24 17.29 14.72 0.31
CA VAL A 24 17.99 15.30 -0.86
C VAL A 24 18.26 16.80 -0.67
N MET A 25 17.35 17.53 -0.03
CA MET A 25 17.52 18.96 0.28
C MET A 25 18.40 19.23 1.51
N ASN A 26 18.97 18.19 2.13
CA ASN A 26 19.83 18.29 3.31
C ASN A 26 19.16 19.02 4.50
N LEU A 27 17.89 18.73 4.74
CA LEU A 27 17.19 19.24 5.93
C LEU A 27 17.76 18.61 7.21
N PRO A 28 17.55 19.23 8.38
CA PRO A 28 18.09 18.72 9.65
C PRO A 28 17.70 17.26 9.91
N PHE A 29 18.70 16.44 10.21
CA PHE A 29 18.54 14.98 10.39
C PHE A 29 17.45 14.61 11.40
N ASN A 30 17.30 15.36 12.49
CA ASN A 30 16.28 15.10 13.51
C ASN A 30 14.87 14.99 12.90
N TRP A 31 14.52 15.91 11.98
CA TRP A 31 13.21 15.89 11.33
C TRP A 31 13.04 14.70 10.39
N VAL A 32 14.07 14.39 9.61
CA VAL A 32 14.09 13.22 8.71
C VAL A 32 13.95 11.92 9.51
N PHE A 33 14.65 11.82 10.64
CA PHE A 33 14.64 10.66 11.52
C PHE A 33 13.27 10.42 12.15
N TYR A 34 12.67 11.43 12.78
CA TYR A 34 11.34 11.29 13.40
C TYR A 34 10.26 10.97 12.36
N LEU A 35 10.30 11.60 11.18
CA LEU A 35 9.34 11.31 10.11
C LEU A 35 9.52 9.89 9.55
N SER A 36 10.76 9.38 9.49
CA SER A 36 11.04 8.00 9.08
C SER A 36 10.47 6.99 10.06
N ILE A 37 10.63 7.20 11.37
CA ILE A 37 10.03 6.35 12.41
C ILE A 37 8.51 6.37 12.31
N LEU A 38 7.91 7.56 12.14
CA LEU A 38 6.47 7.70 11.92
C LEU A 38 6.03 6.94 10.66
N GLY A 39 6.76 7.06 9.56
CA GLY A 39 6.50 6.35 8.31
C GLY A 39 6.52 4.83 8.48
N GLN A 40 7.50 4.29 9.21
CA GLN A 40 7.56 2.86 9.55
C GLN A 40 6.35 2.42 10.38
N GLY A 41 5.93 3.22 11.35
CA GLY A 41 4.70 2.97 12.12
C GLY A 41 3.44 2.94 11.25
N LEU A 42 3.33 3.86 10.29
CA LEU A 42 2.21 3.87 9.32
C LEU A 42 2.23 2.62 8.43
N VAL A 43 3.40 2.12 8.03
CA VAL A 43 3.52 0.87 7.26
C VAL A 43 3.04 -0.32 8.08
N LEU A 44 3.44 -0.43 9.35
CA LEU A 44 2.95 -1.51 10.23
C LEU A 44 1.43 -1.45 10.38
N LEU A 45 0.87 -0.25 10.58
CA LEU A 45 -0.58 -0.05 10.67
C LEU A 45 -1.28 -0.45 9.37
N MET A 46 -0.74 -0.04 8.23
CA MET A 46 -1.26 -0.38 6.90
C MET A 46 -1.27 -1.90 6.70
N VAL A 47 -0.16 -2.60 6.96
CA VAL A 47 -0.07 -4.06 6.83
C VAL A 47 -1.08 -4.74 7.75
N TYR A 48 -1.16 -4.33 9.01
CA TYR A 48 -2.16 -4.85 9.94
C TYR A 48 -3.57 -4.68 9.38
N LYS A 49 -3.93 -3.47 8.94
CA LYS A 49 -5.24 -3.16 8.34
C LYS A 49 -5.54 -4.04 7.13
N VAL A 50 -4.57 -4.27 6.24
CA VAL A 50 -4.73 -5.12 5.05
C VAL A 50 -4.99 -6.58 5.45
N LEU A 51 -4.20 -7.10 6.40
CA LEU A 51 -4.31 -8.50 6.84
C LEU A 51 -5.58 -8.77 7.63
N THR A 52 -6.12 -7.78 8.34
CA THR A 52 -7.34 -7.92 9.14
C THR A 52 -8.60 -7.40 8.44
N ASP A 53 -8.51 -6.89 7.21
CA ASP A 53 -9.70 -6.45 6.46
C ASP A 53 -10.57 -7.69 6.15
N ASP A 54 -11.87 -7.61 6.42
CA ASP A 54 -12.82 -8.67 6.05
C ASP A 54 -13.09 -8.57 4.54
N TYR A 55 -12.09 -8.99 3.76
CA TYR A 55 -12.14 -9.00 2.31
C TYR A 55 -12.83 -10.28 1.84
N LYS A 56 -14.04 -10.10 1.29
CA LYS A 56 -14.76 -11.16 0.59
C LYS A 56 -14.71 -10.89 -0.90
N THR A 57 -14.12 -11.83 -1.64
CA THR A 57 -14.15 -11.84 -3.10
C THR A 57 -14.99 -13.00 -3.59
N GLN A 58 -15.68 -12.81 -4.71
CA GLN A 58 -16.37 -13.89 -5.42
C GLN A 58 -15.40 -14.66 -6.34
N LYS A 59 -14.17 -14.17 -6.50
CA LYS A 59 -13.14 -14.78 -7.34
C LYS A 59 -12.54 -16.01 -6.64
N THR A 60 -12.42 -17.07 -7.41
CA THR A 60 -11.83 -18.33 -6.99
C THR A 60 -10.46 -18.50 -7.64
N PHE A 61 -9.64 -19.43 -7.13
CA PHE A 61 -8.37 -19.76 -7.79
C PHE A 61 -8.57 -20.31 -9.21
N ASP A 62 -9.73 -20.90 -9.49
CA ASP A 62 -10.09 -21.45 -10.80
C ASP A 62 -10.38 -20.37 -11.87
N ASP A 63 -10.67 -19.13 -11.46
CA ASP A 63 -10.80 -17.99 -12.37
C ASP A 63 -9.44 -17.54 -12.94
N TRP A 64 -8.34 -18.18 -12.50
CA TRP A 64 -6.95 -17.76 -12.70
C TRP A 64 -6.78 -16.27 -12.37
N TYR A 65 -5.62 -15.66 -12.62
CA TYR A 65 -5.45 -14.22 -12.41
C TYR A 65 -6.19 -13.36 -13.46
N GLU A 66 -7.17 -13.92 -14.19
CA GLU A 66 -7.76 -13.34 -15.42
C GLU A 66 -6.72 -12.98 -16.50
N ASP A 67 -5.46 -13.41 -16.33
CA ASP A 67 -4.35 -13.11 -17.23
C ASP A 67 -4.30 -14.03 -18.47
N ALA A 68 -5.17 -15.04 -18.52
CA ALA A 68 -5.35 -15.94 -19.66
C ALA A 68 -6.68 -15.64 -20.35
N PRO A 69 -6.75 -15.68 -21.70
CA PRO A 69 -8.01 -15.47 -22.40
C PRO A 69 -9.04 -16.50 -21.93
N ASN A 70 -10.19 -16.01 -21.46
CA ASN A 70 -11.27 -16.83 -20.97
C ASN A 70 -11.70 -17.80 -22.09
N GLN A 71 -11.53 -19.11 -21.85
CA GLN A 71 -11.98 -20.17 -22.78
C GLN A 71 -13.50 -20.10 -23.08
N ALA A 72 -14.26 -19.37 -22.26
CA ALA A 72 -15.69 -19.14 -22.43
C ALA A 72 -16.05 -18.15 -23.57
N GLU A 73 -15.11 -17.35 -24.10
CA GLU A 73 -15.37 -16.45 -25.23
C GLU A 73 -15.08 -17.10 -26.61
N ILE A 74 -14.62 -18.35 -26.64
CA ILE A 74 -14.18 -19.04 -27.87
C ILE A 74 -15.22 -20.08 -28.36
N ASN A 75 -16.45 -20.08 -27.84
CA ASN A 75 -17.54 -20.95 -28.32
C ASN A 75 -18.83 -20.18 -28.60
#